data_AF-A0A2V7XXZ2-F1
#
_entry.id   AF-A0A2V7XXZ2-F1
#
_cell.length_a   1.000
_cell.length_b   1.000
_cell.length_c   1.000
_cell.angle_alpha   90.00
_cell.angle_beta   90.00
_cell.angle_gamma   90.00
#
_symmetry.space_group_name_H-M   'P 1'
#
loop_
_entity.id
_entity.type
_entity.pdbx_description
1 polymer ?
#
loop_
_entity_poly.entity_id
_entity_poly.type
_entity_poly.pdbx_seq_one_letter_code
_entity_poly.pdbx_strand_id
1 'polypeptide(L)' 'MRVPAAVSWRSVCFSLTLIASNLQGYGKLPLAFEANVGQTDRRVTFLARGSGFELFLTQTEAVYRLQTSVIRMRLAGA' A
#
# COMPACT_ATOMS: atom_id res chain seq x y z
N MET A 1 -39.93 -14.99 20.09
CA MET A 1 -38.51 -14.66 20.29
C MET A 1 -37.80 -14.82 18.96
N ARG A 2 -37.30 -13.71 18.39
CA ARG A 2 -36.69 -13.65 17.04
C ARG A 2 -35.52 -12.68 17.17
N VAL A 3 -34.30 -13.14 16.95
CA VAL A 3 -33.08 -12.31 16.99
C VAL A 3 -32.93 -11.62 15.63
N PRO A 4 -32.64 -10.31 15.55
CA PRO A 4 -32.08 -9.74 14.34
C PRO A 4 -30.59 -9.43 14.51
N ALA A 5 -29.86 -9.81 13.47
CA ALA A 5 -28.48 -9.50 13.18
C ALA A 5 -28.31 -8.02 12.77
N ALA A 6 -27.23 -7.38 13.24
CA ALA A 6 -26.46 -6.34 12.55
C ALA A 6 -25.46 -5.74 13.54
N VAL A 7 -24.26 -6.31 13.63
CA VAL A 7 -23.12 -5.64 14.26
C VAL A 7 -22.71 -4.49 13.34
N SER A 8 -23.08 -3.28 13.77
CA SER A 8 -22.81 -1.99 13.15
C SER A 8 -21.31 -1.67 13.18
N TRP A 9 -20.65 -1.69 12.02
CA TRP A 9 -19.25 -1.28 11.83
C TRP A 9 -19.04 0.26 11.80
N ARG A 10 -19.86 1.04 12.52
CA ARG A 10 -19.77 2.52 12.51
C ARG A 10 -18.63 3.09 13.38
N SER A 11 -17.65 2.29 13.78
CA SER A 11 -16.60 2.70 14.72
C SER A 11 -15.19 2.57 14.15
N VAL A 12 -14.89 3.29 13.07
CA VAL A 12 -13.51 3.76 12.86
C VAL A 12 -13.56 5.25 12.59
N CYS A 13 -13.53 6.02 13.68
CA CYS A 13 -13.02 7.38 13.66
C CYS A 13 -11.57 7.32 13.16
N PHE A 14 -11.31 7.82 11.95
CA PHE A 14 -9.95 8.13 11.51
C PHE A 14 -9.90 9.57 11.01
N SER A 15 -10.22 10.50 11.91
CA SER A 15 -9.82 11.90 11.74
C SER A 15 -8.32 12.00 12.02
N LEU A 16 -7.51 12.19 10.99
CA LEU A 16 -6.44 13.19 11.02
C LEU A 16 -5.89 13.40 9.60
N THR A 17 -6.40 14.42 8.92
CA THR A 17 -5.68 15.02 7.79
C THR A 17 -4.49 15.78 8.36
N LEU A 18 -3.30 15.18 8.33
CA LEU A 18 -2.04 15.93 8.48
C LEU A 18 -1.23 15.72 7.21
N ILE A 19 -1.43 16.61 6.23
CA ILE A 19 -0.55 16.70 5.07
C ILE A 19 0.62 17.58 5.49
N ALA A 20 1.73 16.96 5.87
CA ALA A 20 3.00 17.67 6.02
C ALA A 20 4.15 16.73 5.67
N SER A 21 4.45 16.63 4.39
CA SER A 21 5.65 15.97 3.88
C SER A 21 6.56 17.00 3.23
N ASN A 22 7.17 17.86 4.05
CA ASN A 22 8.25 18.71 3.56
C ASN A 22 9.54 17.89 3.55
N LEU A 23 9.89 17.43 2.35
CA LEU A 23 10.78 16.30 2.16
C LEU A 23 11.97 16.67 1.30
N GLN A 24 12.62 17.79 1.64
CA GLN A 24 13.99 18.06 1.18
C GLN A 24 14.91 16.95 1.70
N GLY A 25 15.28 16.04 0.81
CA GLY A 25 16.19 14.94 1.06
C GLY A 25 15.58 13.63 0.58
N TYR A 26 16.20 13.03 -0.43
CA TYR A 26 15.87 11.72 -1.03
C TYR A 26 15.74 10.54 -0.03
N GLY A 27 15.87 10.76 1.28
CA GLY A 27 15.77 9.76 2.35
C GLY A 27 14.62 9.93 3.35
N LYS A 28 13.64 10.82 3.10
CA LYS A 28 12.51 11.02 4.03
C LYS A 28 11.16 10.54 3.49
N LEU A 29 11.07 9.94 2.29
CA LEU A 29 9.78 9.45 1.79
C LEU A 29 9.51 8.20 2.61
N PRO A 30 8.50 8.18 3.52
CA PRO A 30 8.28 6.99 4.30
C PRO A 30 7.78 5.93 3.32
N LEU A 31 8.72 5.11 2.81
CA LEU A 31 8.41 3.92 2.04
C LEU A 31 7.84 2.92 3.03
N ALA A 32 6.55 3.08 3.31
CA ALA A 32 5.81 2.19 4.18
C ALA A 32 5.25 1.06 3.34
N PHE A 33 5.49 -0.17 3.79
CA PHE A 33 4.91 -1.36 3.20
C PHE A 33 3.61 -1.70 3.92
N GLU A 34 2.58 -1.96 3.13
CA GLU A 34 1.27 -2.44 3.57
C GLU A 34 1.10 -3.88 3.09
N ALA A 35 0.52 -4.74 3.93
CA ALA A 35 0.13 -6.07 3.51
C ALA A 35 -1.02 -6.00 2.51
N ASN A 36 -1.00 -6.88 1.50
CA ASN A 36 -2.14 -7.04 0.61
C ASN A 36 -3.24 -7.87 1.30
N VAL A 37 -4.30 -7.20 1.73
CA VAL A 37 -5.54 -7.75 2.29
C VAL A 37 -6.70 -7.70 1.27
N GLY A 38 -6.40 -7.51 -0.02
CA GLY A 38 -7.37 -7.45 -1.11
C GLY A 38 -7.37 -6.13 -1.89
N GLN A 39 -6.40 -5.24 -1.67
CA GLN A 39 -6.28 -3.98 -2.39
C GLN A 39 -5.83 -4.18 -3.85
N THR A 40 -5.11 -5.27 -4.14
CA THR A 40 -4.49 -5.57 -5.44
C THR A 40 -4.50 -7.08 -5.72
N ASP A 41 -3.97 -7.51 -6.88
CA ASP A 41 -3.88 -8.92 -7.28
C ASP A 41 -3.30 -9.78 -6.15
N ARG A 42 -3.91 -10.95 -5.91
CA ARG A 42 -3.55 -11.86 -4.81
C ARG A 42 -2.09 -12.33 -4.83
N ARG A 43 -1.40 -12.24 -5.97
CA ARG A 43 0.03 -12.56 -6.09
C ARG A 43 0.92 -11.54 -5.40
N VAL A 44 0.44 -10.31 -5.21
CA VAL A 44 1.15 -9.26 -4.47
C VAL A 44 1.02 -9.55 -2.99
N THR A 45 2.15 -9.66 -2.29
CA THR A 45 2.20 -9.86 -0.84
C THR A 45 2.23 -8.53 -0.11
N PHE A 46 3.01 -7.58 -0.62
CA PHE A 46 3.14 -6.24 -0.05
C PHE A 46 3.04 -5.17 -1.14
N LEU A 47 2.52 -4.02 -0.75
CA LEU A 47 2.51 -2.82 -1.58
C LEU A 47 3.07 -1.64 -0.80
N ALA A 48 3.72 -0.71 -1.50
CA ALA A 48 4.07 0.59 -0.96
C ALA A 48 3.59 1.68 -1.91
N ARG A 49 3.10 2.78 -1.35
CA ARG A 49 2.52 3.90 -2.11
C ARG A 49 3.06 5.21 -1.59
N GLY A 50 3.31 6.13 -2.51
CA GLY A 50 3.73 7.48 -2.16
C GLY A 50 3.40 8.45 -3.27
N SER A 51 3.76 9.72 -3.08
CA SER A 51 3.54 10.76 -4.08
C SER A 51 4.34 10.44 -5.35
N GLY A 52 3.64 9.94 -6.38
CA GLY A 52 4.21 9.70 -7.71
C GLY A 52 4.73 8.27 -7.96
N PHE A 53 4.51 7.32 -7.06
CA PHE A 53 4.85 5.92 -7.31
C PHE A 53 3.93 4.92 -6.60
N GLU A 54 3.89 3.72 -7.16
CA GLU A 54 3.35 2.52 -6.52
C GLU A 54 4.37 1.38 -6.68
N LEU A 55 4.64 0.66 -5.61
CA LEU A 55 5.50 -0.52 -5.61
C LEU A 55 4.67 -1.74 -5.21
N PHE A 56 4.73 -2.79 -6.03
CA PHE A 56 4.12 -4.07 -5.75
C PHE A 56 5.20 -5.13 -5.61
N LEU A 57 5.17 -5.89 -4.51
CA LEU A 57 6.09 -6.97 -4.24
C LEU A 57 5.35 -8.30 -4.24
N THR A 58 5.80 -9.22 -5.09
CA THR A 58 5.44 -10.63 -5.04
C THR A 58 6.59 -11.40 -4.38
N GLN A 59 6.48 -12.73 -4.32
CA GLN A 59 7.57 -13.57 -3.84
C GLN A 59 8.83 -13.51 -4.71
N THR A 60 8.69 -13.20 -6.01
CA THR A 60 9.78 -13.33 -6.99
C THR A 60 10.03 -12.06 -7.81
N GLU A 61 9.13 -11.08 -7.75
CA GLU A 61 9.20 -9.87 -8.56
C GLU A 61 8.89 -8.61 -7.74
N ALA A 62 9.48 -7.50 -8.18
CA ALA A 62 9.11 -6.16 -7.78
C ALA A 62 8.62 -5.38 -9.01
N VAL A 63 7.42 -4.82 -8.94
CA VAL A 63 6.87 -3.96 -9.98
C VAL A 63 6.77 -2.54 -9.44
N TYR A 64 7.59 -1.65 -9.99
CA TYR A 64 7.63 -0.25 -9.63
C TYR A 64 6.97 0.61 -10.72
N ARG A 65 5.82 1.17 -10.40
CA ARG A 65 5.05 2.04 -11.27
C ARG A 65 5.35 3.49 -10.91
N LEU A 66 6.01 4.17 -11.84
CA LEU A 66 6.21 5.62 -11.82
C LEU A 66 5.13 6.28 -12.68
N GLN A 67 5.06 7.61 -12.65
CA GLN A 67 4.07 8.37 -13.42
C GLN A 67 4.11 8.08 -14.93
N THR A 68 5.31 7.88 -15.48
CA THR A 68 5.52 7.75 -16.93
C THR A 68 6.13 6.40 -17.34
N SER A 69 6.52 5.57 -16.38
CA SER A 69 7.22 4.32 -16.66
C SER A 69 6.88 3.24 -15.66
N VAL A 70 7.09 1.99 -16.07
CA VAL A 70 6.96 0.81 -15.21
C VAL A 70 8.25 0.05 -15.29
N ILE A 71 8.85 -0.20 -14.14
CA ILE A 71 10.04 -1.03 -14.00
C ILE A 71 9.62 -2.34 -13.35
N ARG A 72 9.88 -3.45 -14.03
CA ARG A 72 9.70 -4.79 -13.49
C ARG A 72 11.08 -5.38 -13.21
N MET A 73 11.31 -5.78 -11.97
CA MET A 73 12.55 -6.38 -11.51
C MET A 73 12.26 -7.78 -11.02
N ARG A 74 13.16 -8.72 -11.30
CA ARG A 74 13.17 -10.01 -10.64
C ARG A 74 13.98 -9.90 -9.35
N LEU A 75 13.47 -10.46 -8.25
CA LEU A 75 14.19 -10.52 -6.98
C LEU A 75 15.33 -11.52 -7.10
N ALA A 76 16.54 -11.09 -6.75
CA ALA A 76 17.70 -11.97 -6.75
C ALA A 76 17.54 -13.05 -5.67
N GLY A 77 17.75 -14.31 -6.04
CA GLY A 77 17.65 -15.44 -5.11
C GLY A 77 16.23 -15.95 -4.86
N ALA A 78 15.23 -15.47 -5.61
CA ALA A 78 13.85 -15.93 -5.56
C ALA A 78 13.50 -16.97 -6.65
#